data_AF-A0ABC9QRW9-F1
#
_entry.id   AF-A0ABC9QRW9-F1
#
_cell.length_a   1.000
_cell.length_b   1.000
_cell.length_c   1.000
_cell.angle_alpha   90.00
_cell.angle_beta   90.00
_cell.angle_gamma   90.00
#
_symmetry.space_group_name_H-M   'P 1'
#
loop_
_entity.id
_entity.type
_entity.pdbx_description
1 polymer ?
#
loop_
_entity_poly.entity_id
_entity_poly.type
_entity_poly.pdbx_seq_one_letter_code
_entity_poly.pdbx_strand_id
1 'polypeptide(L)'
;MNEVIGLFKESVDKVFDRVSAFTWEKYKAENDDEEDDEANYREFEEIKKMVLYFRDRSLFYLDWYELSEEEIQREEEITDYFNDFLQLHYSLENLQTLREYKERNEKVYQESLNNEELQNNLREWRDLKNTPEEANKREFEEIKKMVLYFRDWCMFRLDWYELSQEEIQKHRDLMDNDNRLLQLDYSLKNLSILKRFKEINKKNYQDHLNDEELQNNLREWRRSKQR
;
A
#
# COMPACT_ATOMS: atom_id res chain seq x y z
N MET A 1 -6.72 11.13 -19.65
CA MET A 1 -6.07 12.07 -18.73
C MET A 1 -7.05 12.45 -17.62
N ASN A 2 -7.00 11.99 -16.39
CA ASN A 2 -6.46 10.80 -15.73
C ASN A 2 -7.13 10.87 -14.34
N GLU A 3 -8.29 10.23 -14.15
CA GLU A 3 -8.99 10.21 -12.85
C GLU A 3 -8.08 9.71 -11.73
N VAL A 4 -7.19 8.76 -12.04
CA VAL A 4 -6.18 8.22 -11.11
C VAL A 4 -5.20 9.30 -10.64
N ILE A 5 -4.80 10.25 -11.51
CA ILE A 5 -3.94 11.37 -11.12
C ILE A 5 -4.68 12.30 -10.15
N GLY A 6 -5.98 12.54 -10.37
CA GLY A 6 -6.82 13.33 -9.47
C GLY A 6 -6.88 12.71 -8.07
N LEU A 7 -7.15 11.41 -7.99
CA LEU A 7 -7.20 10.65 -6.73
C LEU A 7 -5.86 10.59 -6.01
N PHE A 8 -4.75 10.52 -6.75
CA PHE A 8 -3.41 10.49 -6.16
C PHE A 8 -3.01 11.86 -5.57
N LYS A 9 -3.32 12.96 -6.28
CA LYS A 9 -3.14 14.32 -5.74
C LYS A 9 -3.93 14.51 -4.44
N GLU A 10 -5.19 14.08 -4.42
CA GLU A 10 -6.05 14.17 -3.22
C GLU A 10 -5.49 13.35 -2.02
N SER A 11 -4.87 12.20 -2.27
CA SER A 11 -4.20 11.38 -1.24
C SER A 11 -2.97 12.08 -0.64
N VAL A 12 -2.13 12.69 -1.48
CA VAL A 12 -0.97 13.49 -1.04
C VAL A 12 -1.43 14.69 -0.22
N ASP A 13 -2.47 15.38 -0.69
CA ASP A 13 -3.03 16.56 -0.01
C ASP A 13 -3.58 16.20 1.39
N LYS A 14 -4.26 15.04 1.55
CA LYS A 14 -4.76 14.58 2.85
C LYS A 14 -3.67 14.26 3.89
N VAL A 15 -2.50 13.76 3.46
CA VAL A 15 -1.35 13.55 4.34
C VAL A 15 -0.76 14.89 4.78
N PHE A 16 -0.77 15.88 3.87
CA PHE A 16 -0.26 17.21 4.12
C PHE A 16 -1.11 18.04 5.08
N ASP A 17 -2.44 17.97 4.98
CA ASP A 17 -3.36 18.67 5.90
C ASP A 17 -3.12 18.32 7.39
N ARG A 18 -2.55 17.15 7.69
CA ARG A 18 -2.21 16.73 9.06
C ARG A 18 -0.87 17.26 9.57
N VAL A 19 0.08 17.53 8.67
CA VAL A 19 1.44 18.01 9.02
C VAL A 19 1.53 19.53 8.89
N SER A 20 0.66 20.14 8.09
CA SER A 20 0.66 21.57 7.78
C SER A 20 -0.35 22.38 8.61
N ALA A 21 -0.30 22.23 9.93
CA ALA A 21 -1.01 23.13 10.85
C ALA A 21 -0.44 24.57 10.85
N PHE A 22 0.54 24.86 9.97
CA PHE A 22 1.07 26.19 9.72
C PHE A 22 0.41 26.75 8.46
N THR A 23 -0.76 27.36 8.63
CA THR A 23 -1.51 27.98 7.54
C THR A 23 -0.85 29.28 7.09
N TRP A 24 -0.92 29.56 5.77
CA TRP A 24 -0.50 30.81 5.11
C TRP A 24 -0.87 32.09 5.88
N GLU A 25 -2.00 32.09 6.60
CA GLU A 25 -2.42 33.21 7.46
C GLU A 25 -1.42 33.53 8.59
N LYS A 26 -0.74 32.53 9.15
CA LYS A 26 0.28 32.76 10.18
C LYS A 26 1.56 33.38 9.60
N TYR A 27 1.97 32.95 8.40
CA TYR A 27 3.11 33.55 7.68
C TYR A 27 2.84 35.02 7.34
N LYS A 28 1.65 35.33 6.79
CA LYS A 28 1.25 36.69 6.41
C LYS A 28 1.08 37.64 7.61
N ALA A 29 0.75 37.11 8.78
CA ALA A 29 0.67 37.90 10.01
C ALA A 29 2.06 38.26 10.59
N GLU A 30 3.10 37.49 10.25
CA GLU A 30 4.48 37.71 10.71
C GLU A 30 5.37 38.44 9.68
N ASN A 31 4.96 38.49 8.40
CA ASN A 31 5.73 39.11 7.31
C ASN A 31 4.85 40.14 6.56
N ASP A 32 5.27 41.41 6.56
CA ASP A 32 4.49 42.59 6.16
C ASP A 32 4.81 43.07 4.72
N ASP A 33 5.22 42.16 3.83
CA ASP A 33 5.69 42.48 2.45
C ASP A 33 4.73 41.94 1.35
N GLU A 34 4.69 42.68 0.23
CA GLU A 34 3.64 42.76 -0.81
C GLU A 34 3.39 41.49 -1.68
N GLU A 35 2.35 41.55 -2.53
CA GLU A 35 1.72 40.51 -3.40
C GLU A 35 2.60 39.44 -4.11
N ASP A 36 3.92 39.59 -4.25
CA ASP A 36 4.84 38.60 -4.85
C ASP A 36 5.08 37.37 -3.93
N ASP A 37 4.81 37.52 -2.64
CA ASP A 37 5.03 36.46 -1.65
C ASP A 37 4.04 35.29 -1.77
N GLU A 38 2.81 35.50 -2.25
CA GLU A 38 1.83 34.42 -2.33
C GLU A 38 2.13 33.44 -3.46
N ALA A 39 2.59 33.94 -4.62
CA ALA A 39 2.96 33.08 -5.74
C ALA A 39 4.20 32.24 -5.40
N ASN A 40 5.21 32.87 -4.82
CA ASN A 40 6.43 32.21 -4.37
C ASN A 40 6.16 31.17 -3.27
N TYR A 41 5.31 31.50 -2.29
CA TYR A 41 4.90 30.55 -1.25
C TYR A 41 4.10 29.38 -1.81
N ARG A 42 3.15 29.64 -2.71
CA ARG A 42 2.41 28.55 -3.39
C ARG A 42 3.35 27.62 -4.16
N GLU A 43 4.31 28.19 -4.89
CA GLU A 43 5.31 27.40 -5.61
C GLU A 43 6.19 26.58 -4.66
N PHE A 44 6.62 27.17 -3.54
CA PHE A 44 7.36 26.47 -2.49
C PHE A 44 6.61 25.21 -2.01
N GLU A 45 5.32 25.37 -1.71
CA GLU A 45 4.45 24.29 -1.28
C GLU A 45 4.22 23.22 -2.36
N GLU A 46 4.07 23.63 -3.63
CA GLU A 46 3.98 22.69 -4.75
C GLU A 46 5.24 21.84 -4.91
N ILE A 47 6.42 22.45 -4.76
CA ILE A 47 7.69 21.72 -4.85
C ILE A 47 7.83 20.77 -3.65
N LYS A 48 7.40 21.18 -2.44
CA LYS A 48 7.35 20.27 -1.29
C LYS A 48 6.49 19.03 -1.56
N LYS A 49 5.38 19.14 -2.29
CA LYS A 49 4.58 17.95 -2.70
C LYS A 49 5.37 16.99 -3.60
N MET A 50 6.18 17.52 -4.52
CA MET A 50 7.08 16.71 -5.36
C MET A 50 8.15 16.02 -4.52
N VAL A 51 8.75 16.72 -3.57
CA VAL A 51 9.76 16.16 -2.65
C VAL A 51 9.16 15.05 -1.79
N LEU A 52 7.96 15.28 -1.22
CA LEU A 52 7.20 14.28 -0.48
C LEU A 52 6.94 13.03 -1.33
N TYR A 53 6.57 13.22 -2.60
CA TYR A 53 6.36 12.11 -3.52
C TYR A 53 7.59 11.22 -3.64
N PHE A 54 8.78 11.81 -3.83
CA PHE A 54 10.01 11.03 -3.98
C PHE A 54 10.42 10.34 -2.67
N ARG A 55 10.27 10.99 -1.53
CA ARG A 55 10.46 10.36 -0.21
C ARG A 55 9.56 9.15 -0.03
N ASP A 56 8.26 9.32 -0.28
CA ASP A 56 7.28 8.23 -0.16
C ASP A 56 7.60 7.09 -1.11
N ARG A 57 8.09 7.39 -2.32
CA ARG A 57 8.52 6.37 -3.29
C ARG A 57 9.71 5.55 -2.76
N SER A 58 10.68 6.18 -2.12
CA SER A 58 11.81 5.48 -1.50
C SER A 58 11.38 4.62 -0.31
N LEU A 59 10.53 5.14 0.57
CA LEU A 59 9.93 4.37 1.66
C LEU A 59 9.10 3.18 1.15
N PHE A 60 8.35 3.38 0.08
CA PHE A 60 7.62 2.31 -0.60
C PHE A 60 8.58 1.23 -1.09
N TYR A 61 9.72 1.59 -1.69
CA TYR A 61 10.68 0.60 -2.14
C TYR A 61 11.27 -0.22 -0.99
N LEU A 62 11.62 0.44 0.12
CA LEU A 62 12.10 -0.22 1.34
C LEU A 62 11.06 -1.19 1.93
N ASP A 63 9.78 -0.82 1.95
CA ASP A 63 8.71 -1.65 2.53
C ASP A 63 8.20 -2.77 1.60
N TRP A 64 8.35 -2.60 0.28
CA TRP A 64 7.62 -3.41 -0.71
C TRP A 64 8.52 -4.33 -1.55
N TYR A 65 9.76 -3.95 -1.84
CA TYR A 65 10.64 -4.75 -2.67
C TYR A 65 11.69 -5.49 -1.86
N GLU A 66 12.12 -6.64 -2.38
CA GLU A 66 13.28 -7.35 -1.87
C GLU A 66 14.51 -6.70 -2.50
N LEU A 67 15.11 -5.77 -1.76
CA LEU A 67 16.26 -4.99 -2.17
C LEU A 67 17.56 -5.63 -1.67
N SER A 68 18.65 -5.46 -2.41
CA SER A 68 20.00 -5.74 -1.92
C SER A 68 20.42 -4.75 -0.83
N GLU A 69 21.42 -5.10 -0.02
CA GLU A 69 21.94 -4.19 1.02
C GLU A 69 22.37 -2.82 0.45
N GLU A 70 23.00 -2.82 -0.73
CA GLU A 70 23.39 -1.57 -1.43
C GLU A 70 22.18 -0.76 -1.92
N GLU A 71 21.06 -1.40 -2.26
CA GLU A 71 19.82 -0.71 -2.64
C GLU A 71 19.12 -0.16 -1.40
N ILE A 72 19.07 -0.92 -0.31
CA ILE A 72 18.50 -0.46 0.98
C ILE A 72 19.23 0.80 1.44
N GLN A 73 20.56 0.75 1.52
CA GLN A 73 21.37 1.89 1.94
C GLN A 73 21.12 3.13 1.08
N ARG A 74 21.00 2.94 -0.25
CA ARG A 74 20.69 4.05 -1.17
C ARG A 74 19.31 4.65 -0.91
N GLU A 75 18.28 3.83 -0.75
CA GLU A 75 16.91 4.32 -0.51
C GLU A 75 16.75 4.97 0.87
N GLU A 76 17.48 4.50 1.88
CA GLU A 76 17.56 5.14 3.19
C GLU A 76 18.22 6.52 3.10
N GLU A 77 19.37 6.64 2.44
CA GLU A 77 20.04 7.93 2.21
C GLU A 77 19.17 8.92 1.42
N ILE A 78 18.44 8.42 0.42
CA ILE A 78 17.48 9.23 -0.34
C ILE A 78 16.32 9.70 0.55
N THR A 79 15.82 8.83 1.42
CA THR A 79 14.75 9.15 2.37
C THR A 79 15.20 10.25 3.33
N ASP A 80 16.41 10.14 3.89
CA ASP A 80 16.99 11.14 4.79
C ASP A 80 17.23 12.46 4.08
N TYR A 81 17.80 12.43 2.86
CA TYR A 81 17.96 13.63 2.03
C TYR A 81 16.64 14.38 1.84
N PHE A 82 15.55 13.67 1.55
CA PHE A 82 14.25 14.31 1.38
C PHE A 82 13.62 14.75 2.70
N ASN A 83 13.88 14.06 3.82
CA ASN A 83 13.43 14.50 5.13
C ASN A 83 14.06 15.85 5.52
N ASP A 84 15.37 16.02 5.27
CA ASP A 84 16.06 17.29 5.50
C ASP A 84 15.49 18.40 4.59
N PHE A 85 15.26 18.06 3.32
CA PHE A 85 14.69 18.98 2.34
C PHE A 85 13.28 19.46 2.73
N LEU A 86 12.47 18.60 3.36
CA LEU A 86 11.12 18.93 3.82
C LEU A 86 11.10 19.81 5.08
N GLN A 87 12.16 19.78 5.87
CA GLN A 87 12.31 20.63 7.07
C GLN A 87 12.65 22.09 6.73
N LEU A 88 13.08 22.37 5.49
CA LEU A 88 13.37 23.74 5.06
C LEU A 88 12.14 24.64 5.27
N HIS A 89 12.34 25.79 5.92
CA HIS A 89 11.33 26.83 6.04
C HIS A 89 11.29 27.69 4.77
N TYR A 90 10.17 28.38 4.56
CA TYR A 90 10.07 29.32 3.45
C TYR A 90 11.11 30.44 3.62
N SER A 91 11.97 30.58 2.62
CA SER A 91 12.88 31.70 2.40
C SER A 91 13.18 31.76 0.89
N LEU A 92 13.55 32.93 0.38
CA LEU A 92 13.85 33.07 -1.05
C LEU A 92 15.03 32.17 -1.50
N GLU A 93 16.04 32.00 -0.64
CA GLU A 93 17.19 31.11 -0.86
C GLU A 93 16.77 29.63 -0.92
N ASN A 94 15.92 29.19 0.01
CA ASN A 94 15.40 27.83 0.01
C ASN A 94 14.48 27.58 -1.19
N LEU A 95 13.63 28.55 -1.54
CA LEU A 95 12.78 28.47 -2.73
C LEU A 95 13.61 28.37 -4.02
N GLN A 96 14.72 29.11 -4.13
CA GLN A 96 15.60 28.99 -5.28
C GLN A 96 16.22 27.59 -5.37
N THR A 97 16.68 27.03 -4.27
CA THR A 97 17.19 25.64 -4.20
C THR A 97 16.10 24.62 -4.60
N LEU A 98 14.88 24.83 -4.13
CA LEU A 98 13.71 24.02 -4.47
C LEU A 98 13.37 24.11 -5.98
N ARG A 99 13.46 25.29 -6.59
CA ARG A 99 13.23 25.47 -8.04
C ARG A 99 14.26 24.69 -8.87
N GLU A 100 15.55 24.79 -8.53
CA GLU A 100 16.59 24.02 -9.21
C GLU A 100 16.37 22.52 -9.09
N TYR A 101 15.92 22.05 -7.91
CA TYR A 101 15.53 20.66 -7.70
C TYR A 101 14.34 20.26 -8.57
N LYS A 102 13.28 21.07 -8.61
CA LYS A 102 12.08 20.85 -9.43
C LYS A 102 12.48 20.72 -10.90
N GLU A 103 13.23 21.68 -11.43
CA GLU A 103 13.67 21.68 -12.84
C GLU A 103 14.44 20.41 -13.19
N ARG A 104 15.35 19.96 -12.31
CA ARG A 104 16.15 18.75 -12.52
C ARG A 104 15.30 17.47 -12.51
N ASN A 105 14.27 17.41 -11.67
CA ASN A 105 13.50 16.20 -11.42
C ASN A 105 12.13 16.18 -12.12
N GLU A 106 11.70 17.27 -12.76
CA GLU A 106 10.37 17.43 -13.33
C GLU A 106 10.04 16.30 -14.29
N LYS A 107 10.98 15.97 -15.19
CA LYS A 107 10.78 14.89 -16.16
C LYS A 107 10.54 13.53 -15.47
N VAL A 108 11.39 13.19 -14.50
CA VAL A 108 11.29 11.92 -13.76
C VAL A 108 9.99 11.87 -12.95
N TYR A 109 9.60 13.00 -12.36
CA TYR A 109 8.36 13.13 -11.62
C TYR A 109 7.15 12.90 -12.52
N GLN A 110 7.09 13.56 -13.68
CA GLN A 110 6.00 13.38 -14.64
C GLN A 110 5.95 11.96 -15.21
N GLU A 111 7.10 11.35 -15.53
CA GLU A 111 7.15 9.94 -15.95
C GLU A 111 6.57 9.02 -14.86
N SER A 112 6.93 9.25 -13.61
CA SER A 112 6.46 8.43 -12.48
C SER A 112 4.96 8.63 -12.22
N LEU A 113 4.43 9.86 -12.35
CA LEU A 113 3.00 10.16 -12.23
C LEU A 113 2.15 9.53 -13.34
N ASN A 114 2.73 9.34 -14.53
CA ASN A 114 2.05 8.71 -15.65
C ASN A 114 2.13 7.18 -15.64
N ASN A 115 2.88 6.59 -14.71
CA ASN A 115 2.95 5.14 -14.54
C ASN A 115 1.80 4.65 -13.64
N GLU A 116 0.70 4.23 -14.26
CA GLU A 116 -0.52 3.79 -13.56
C GLU A 116 -0.28 2.65 -12.55
N GLU A 117 0.55 1.66 -12.90
CA GLU A 117 0.88 0.55 -12.01
C GLU A 117 1.60 1.05 -10.74
N LEU A 118 2.62 1.88 -10.91
CA LEU A 118 3.35 2.48 -9.80
C LEU A 118 2.42 3.33 -8.92
N GLN A 119 1.55 4.14 -9.52
CA GLN A 119 0.62 5.00 -8.77
C GLN A 119 -0.40 4.18 -7.98
N ASN A 120 -0.93 3.09 -8.56
CA ASN A 120 -1.83 2.19 -7.87
C ASN A 120 -1.14 1.49 -6.69
N ASN A 121 0.09 1.01 -6.88
CA ASN A 121 0.87 0.38 -5.81
C ASN A 121 1.21 1.37 -4.68
N LEU A 122 1.61 2.60 -5.01
CA LEU A 122 1.87 3.65 -4.02
C LEU A 122 0.61 4.02 -3.24
N ARG A 123 -0.55 4.08 -3.92
CA ARG A 123 -1.84 4.32 -3.25
C ARG A 123 -2.15 3.21 -2.25
N GLU A 124 -2.08 1.95 -2.67
CA GLU A 124 -2.29 0.80 -1.77
C GLU A 124 -1.32 0.82 -0.60
N TRP A 125 -0.03 1.08 -0.86
CA TRP A 125 0.98 1.17 0.18
C TRP A 125 0.69 2.28 1.18
N ARG A 126 0.32 3.48 0.73
CA ARG A 126 -0.06 4.58 1.62
C ARG A 126 -1.26 4.25 2.49
N ASP A 127 -2.28 3.63 1.92
CA ASP A 127 -3.47 3.20 2.69
C ASP A 127 -3.09 2.22 3.79
N LEU A 128 -2.19 1.28 3.48
CA LEU A 128 -1.65 0.33 4.46
C LEU A 128 -0.75 1.02 5.50
N LYS A 129 0.16 1.89 5.07
CA LYS A 129 1.10 2.62 5.94
C LYS A 129 0.37 3.57 6.91
N ASN A 130 -0.75 4.14 6.47
CA ASN A 130 -1.62 5.00 7.28
C ASN A 130 -2.55 4.22 8.22
N THR A 131 -2.65 2.90 8.07
CA THR A 131 -3.40 2.02 8.98
C THR A 131 -2.49 1.62 10.14
N PRO A 132 -2.97 1.63 11.40
CA PRO A 132 -2.15 1.19 12.54
C PRO A 132 -1.56 -0.21 12.32
N GLU A 133 -0.28 -0.39 12.62
CA GLU A 133 0.43 -1.64 12.34
C GLU A 133 -0.24 -2.86 12.99
N GLU A 134 -0.76 -2.71 14.20
CA GLU A 134 -1.51 -3.76 14.90
C GLU A 134 -2.80 -4.16 14.17
N ALA A 135 -3.50 -3.19 13.56
CA ALA A 135 -4.69 -3.47 12.76
C ALA A 135 -4.33 -4.22 11.48
N ASN A 136 -3.23 -3.84 10.82
CA ASN A 136 -2.71 -4.57 9.66
C ASN A 136 -2.29 -6.01 10.02
N LYS A 137 -1.59 -6.22 11.14
CA LYS A 137 -1.22 -7.57 11.63
C LYS A 137 -2.45 -8.41 11.95
N ARG A 138 -3.45 -7.82 12.61
CA ARG A 138 -4.71 -8.51 12.88
C ARG A 138 -5.42 -8.91 11.59
N GLU A 139 -5.52 -8.00 10.63
CA GLU A 139 -6.16 -8.29 9.35
C GLU A 139 -5.39 -9.37 8.57
N PHE A 140 -4.06 -9.35 8.59
CA PHE A 140 -3.21 -10.38 8.01
C PHE A 140 -3.57 -11.78 8.55
N GLU A 141 -3.63 -11.92 9.87
CA GLU A 141 -3.97 -13.18 10.54
C GLU A 141 -5.43 -13.61 10.29
N GLU A 142 -6.37 -12.67 10.21
CA GLU A 142 -7.76 -12.96 9.86
C GLU A 142 -7.87 -13.51 8.43
N ILE A 143 -7.11 -12.97 7.48
CA ILE A 143 -7.08 -13.48 6.11
C ILE A 143 -6.38 -14.85 6.06
N LYS A 144 -5.30 -15.06 6.81
CA LYS A 144 -4.66 -16.39 6.92
C LYS A 144 -5.64 -17.47 7.35
N LYS A 145 -6.54 -17.17 8.29
CA LYS A 145 -7.61 -18.10 8.70
C LYS A 145 -8.60 -18.39 7.56
N MET A 146 -8.90 -17.39 6.72
CA MET A 146 -9.72 -17.57 5.52
C MET A 146 -9.01 -18.46 4.49
N VAL A 147 -7.73 -18.23 4.22
CA VAL A 147 -6.92 -19.06 3.31
C VAL A 147 -6.88 -20.51 3.83
N LEU A 148 -6.62 -20.68 5.14
CA LEU A 148 -6.64 -21.99 5.80
C LEU A 148 -7.96 -22.72 5.62
N TYR A 149 -9.07 -21.99 5.72
CA TYR A 149 -10.40 -22.54 5.48
C TYR A 149 -10.56 -23.07 4.05
N PHE A 150 -10.14 -22.31 3.03
CA PHE A 150 -10.26 -22.74 1.63
C PHE A 150 -9.37 -23.94 1.31
N ARG A 151 -8.18 -23.99 1.91
CA ARG A 151 -7.28 -25.15 1.80
C ARG A 151 -7.94 -26.41 2.38
N ASP A 152 -8.45 -26.31 3.61
CA ASP A 152 -9.17 -27.42 4.27
C ASP A 152 -10.40 -27.85 3.46
N TRP A 153 -11.13 -26.89 2.88
CA TRP A 153 -12.27 -27.17 2.02
C TRP A 153 -11.87 -27.92 0.75
N CYS A 154 -10.75 -27.57 0.10
CA CYS A 154 -10.22 -28.32 -1.04
C CYS A 154 -9.86 -29.76 -0.65
N MET A 155 -9.23 -29.96 0.51
CA MET A 155 -8.93 -31.29 1.02
C MET A 155 -10.21 -32.11 1.28
N PHE A 156 -11.22 -31.50 1.92
CA PHE A 156 -12.51 -32.12 2.13
C PHE A 156 -13.17 -32.56 0.81
N ARG A 157 -13.15 -31.69 -0.21
CA ARG A 157 -13.72 -32.00 -1.53
C ARG A 157 -13.04 -33.20 -2.18
N LEU A 158 -11.71 -33.26 -2.11
CA LEU A 158 -10.90 -34.36 -2.65
C LEU A 158 -11.13 -35.70 -1.94
N ASP A 159 -11.38 -35.66 -0.63
CA ASP A 159 -11.60 -36.87 0.16
C ASP A 159 -13.03 -37.42 0.05
N TRP A 160 -14.03 -36.53 -0.06
CA TRP A 160 -15.44 -36.90 0.15
C TRP A 160 -16.21 -37.18 -1.13
N TYR A 161 -15.85 -36.54 -2.25
CA TYR A 161 -16.58 -36.64 -3.50
C TYR A 161 -15.82 -37.48 -4.53
N GLU A 162 -16.55 -38.25 -5.32
CA GLU A 162 -16.02 -38.86 -6.55
C GLU A 162 -15.92 -37.78 -7.63
N LEU A 163 -14.73 -37.22 -7.77
CA LEU A 163 -14.43 -36.13 -8.69
C LEU A 163 -13.80 -36.64 -9.99
N SER A 164 -14.00 -35.91 -11.08
CA SER A 164 -13.25 -36.12 -12.31
C SER A 164 -11.77 -35.77 -12.12
N GLN A 165 -10.90 -36.27 -13.02
CA GLN A 165 -9.46 -35.94 -12.96
C GLN A 165 -9.19 -34.43 -13.12
N GLU A 166 -10.01 -33.73 -13.91
CA GLU A 166 -9.92 -32.28 -14.09
C GLU A 166 -10.25 -31.53 -12.79
N GLU A 167 -11.33 -31.91 -12.10
CA GLU A 167 -11.71 -31.30 -10.82
C GLU A 167 -10.70 -31.60 -9.72
N ILE A 168 -10.15 -32.81 -9.69
CA ILE A 168 -9.07 -33.19 -8.77
C ILE A 168 -7.87 -32.27 -8.98
N GLN A 169 -7.45 -32.07 -10.23
CA GLN A 169 -6.31 -31.21 -10.53
C GLN A 169 -6.59 -29.76 -10.11
N LYS A 170 -7.78 -29.24 -10.43
CA LYS A 170 -8.18 -27.89 -10.03
C LYS A 170 -8.11 -27.68 -8.51
N HIS A 171 -8.60 -28.64 -7.71
CA HIS A 171 -8.54 -28.54 -6.25
C HIS A 171 -7.10 -28.63 -5.71
N ARG A 172 -6.22 -29.39 -6.36
CA ARG A 172 -4.79 -29.43 -6.00
C ARG A 172 -4.11 -28.08 -6.28
N ASP A 173 -4.35 -27.49 -7.44
CA ASP A 173 -3.77 -26.19 -7.80
C ASP A 173 -4.22 -25.07 -6.84
N LEU A 174 -5.51 -25.08 -6.45
CA LEU A 174 -6.05 -24.16 -5.44
C LEU A 174 -5.36 -24.37 -4.08
N MET A 175 -5.21 -25.62 -3.65
CA MET A 175 -4.56 -25.95 -2.38
C MET A 175 -3.09 -25.53 -2.36
N ASP A 176 -2.36 -25.70 -3.47
CA ASP A 176 -0.97 -25.27 -3.59
C ASP A 176 -0.85 -23.74 -3.52
N ASN A 177 -1.79 -23.01 -4.13
CA ASN A 177 -1.87 -21.56 -3.99
C ASN A 177 -2.15 -21.14 -2.52
N ASP A 178 -3.12 -21.79 -1.87
CA ASP A 178 -3.43 -21.52 -0.47
C ASP A 178 -2.22 -21.81 0.44
N ASN A 179 -1.50 -22.89 0.19
CA ASN A 179 -0.27 -23.22 0.91
C ASN A 179 0.81 -22.13 0.71
N ARG A 180 0.99 -21.63 -0.51
CA ARG A 180 1.90 -20.51 -0.79
C ARG A 180 1.50 -19.25 -0.01
N LEU A 181 0.21 -18.90 0.01
CA LEU A 181 -0.30 -17.76 0.78
C LEU A 181 -0.11 -17.94 2.28
N LEU A 182 -0.26 -19.17 2.80
CA LEU A 182 -0.03 -19.51 4.20
C LEU A 182 1.45 -19.46 4.62
N GLN A 183 2.39 -19.56 3.68
CA GLN A 183 3.83 -19.42 3.97
C GLN A 183 4.32 -17.97 4.03
N LEU A 184 3.55 -17.00 3.52
CA LEU A 184 3.97 -15.60 3.53
C LEU A 184 4.16 -15.08 4.96
N ASP A 185 5.29 -14.45 5.24
CA ASP A 185 5.48 -13.69 6.48
C ASP A 185 4.79 -12.31 6.40
N TYR A 186 4.57 -11.69 7.55
CA TYR A 186 3.97 -10.36 7.60
C TYR A 186 4.86 -9.31 6.94
N SER A 187 4.34 -8.67 5.90
CA SER A 187 4.87 -7.45 5.27
C SER A 187 3.73 -6.69 4.62
N LEU A 188 3.90 -5.41 4.29
CA LEU A 188 2.85 -4.63 3.63
C LEU A 188 2.51 -5.19 2.24
N LYS A 189 3.53 -5.63 1.48
CA LYS A 189 3.35 -6.32 0.20
C LYS A 189 2.55 -7.61 0.35
N ASN A 190 2.90 -8.46 1.31
CA ASN A 190 2.20 -9.73 1.52
C ASN A 190 0.77 -9.51 2.02
N LEU A 191 0.54 -8.48 2.84
CA LEU A 191 -0.80 -8.07 3.25
C LEU A 191 -1.63 -7.58 2.05
N SER A 192 -1.06 -6.80 1.13
CA SER A 192 -1.74 -6.40 -0.12
C SER A 192 -2.14 -7.62 -0.95
N ILE A 193 -1.26 -8.61 -1.10
CA ILE A 193 -1.58 -9.89 -1.77
C ILE A 193 -2.75 -10.60 -1.08
N LEU A 194 -2.71 -10.74 0.25
CA LEU A 194 -3.78 -11.37 1.02
C LEU A 194 -5.10 -10.59 0.93
N LYS A 195 -5.07 -9.26 0.91
CA LYS A 195 -6.27 -8.44 0.72
C LYS A 195 -6.94 -8.70 -0.63
N ARG A 196 -6.17 -8.82 -1.71
CA ARG A 196 -6.71 -9.24 -3.02
C ARG A 196 -7.35 -10.63 -2.96
N PHE A 197 -6.69 -11.60 -2.31
CA PHE A 197 -7.28 -12.92 -2.09
C PHE A 197 -8.61 -12.85 -1.32
N LYS A 198 -8.64 -12.08 -0.22
CA LYS A 198 -9.83 -11.85 0.59
C LYS A 198 -10.94 -11.26 -0.25
N GLU A 199 -10.67 -10.24 -1.05
CA GLU A 199 -11.65 -9.56 -1.89
C GLU A 199 -12.31 -10.53 -2.90
N ILE A 200 -11.50 -11.31 -3.61
CA ILE A 200 -11.99 -12.29 -4.61
C ILE A 200 -12.84 -13.37 -3.94
N ASN A 201 -12.42 -13.87 -2.78
CA ASN A 201 -13.06 -15.01 -2.13
C ASN A 201 -14.13 -14.63 -1.10
N LYS A 202 -14.28 -13.34 -0.78
CA LYS A 202 -15.16 -12.87 0.30
C LYS A 202 -16.56 -13.41 0.19
N LYS A 203 -17.14 -13.36 -1.02
CA LYS A 203 -18.51 -13.80 -1.27
C LYS A 203 -18.66 -15.30 -1.03
N ASN A 204 -17.83 -16.11 -1.69
CA ASN A 204 -17.84 -17.57 -1.52
C ASN A 204 -17.58 -17.98 -0.07
N TYR A 205 -16.68 -17.27 0.62
CA TYR A 205 -16.41 -17.51 2.02
C TYR A 205 -17.64 -17.27 2.89
N GLN A 206 -18.34 -16.15 2.70
CA GLN A 206 -19.59 -15.87 3.42
C GLN A 206 -20.70 -16.87 3.07
N ASP A 207 -20.85 -17.23 1.79
CA ASP A 207 -21.84 -18.22 1.35
C ASP A 207 -21.59 -19.57 2.02
N HIS A 208 -20.33 -20.02 2.06
CA HIS A 208 -19.99 -21.28 2.74
C HIS A 208 -20.20 -21.22 4.26
N LEU A 209 -19.90 -20.09 4.90
CA LEU A 209 -20.09 -19.92 6.34
C LEU A 209 -21.57 -19.95 6.73
N ASN A 210 -22.46 -19.50 5.84
CA ASN A 210 -23.90 -19.51 6.04
C ASN A 210 -24.56 -20.86 5.69
N ASP A 211 -23.82 -21.78 5.06
CA ASP A 211 -24.28 -23.13 4.75
C ASP A 211 -24.02 -24.06 5.95
N GLU A 212 -25.04 -24.22 6.81
CA GLU A 212 -24.96 -25.06 8.01
C GLU A 212 -24.62 -26.52 7.69
N GLU A 213 -25.13 -27.07 6.59
CA GLU A 213 -24.86 -28.46 6.18
C GLU A 213 -23.38 -28.63 5.83
N LEU A 214 -22.85 -27.73 4.99
CA LEU A 214 -21.44 -27.73 4.64
C LEU A 214 -20.54 -27.55 5.87
N GLN A 215 -20.87 -26.63 6.78
CA GLN A 215 -20.09 -26.42 8.00
C GLN A 215 -20.10 -27.66 8.91
N ASN A 216 -21.23 -28.34 9.04
CA ASN A 216 -21.33 -29.58 9.81
C ASN A 216 -20.49 -30.69 9.18
N ASN A 217 -20.58 -30.88 7.85
CA ASN A 217 -19.79 -31.87 7.12
C ASN A 217 -18.28 -31.61 7.26
N LEU A 218 -17.84 -30.35 7.11
CA LEU A 218 -16.44 -29.97 7.32
C LEU A 218 -15.97 -30.23 8.75
N ARG A 219 -16.83 -29.99 9.75
CA ARG A 219 -16.51 -30.24 11.16
C ARG A 219 -16.34 -31.73 11.45
N GLU A 220 -17.21 -32.58 10.90
CA GLU A 220 -17.08 -34.03 11.02
C GLU A 220 -15.84 -34.56 10.32
N TRP A 221 -15.56 -34.08 9.10
CA TRP A 221 -14.34 -34.43 8.38
C TRP A 221 -13.08 -34.04 9.16
N ARG A 222 -13.01 -32.83 9.72
CA ARG A 222 -11.85 -32.42 10.55
C ARG A 222 -11.64 -33.35 11.76
N ARG A 223 -12.72 -33.83 12.38
CA ARG A 223 -12.66 -34.79 13.49
C ARG A 223 -12.15 -36.16 13.05
N SER A 224 -12.46 -36.60 11.83
CA SER A 224 -11.98 -37.89 11.32
C SER A 224 -10.48 -37.87 11.01
N LYS A 225 -9.90 -36.71 10.71
CA LYS A 225 -8.46 -36.53 10.45
C LYS A 225 -7.58 -36.39 11.70
N GLN A 226 -8.19 -36.19 12.87
CA GLN A 226 -7.48 -36.08 14.16
C GLN A 226 -7.42 -37.40 14.94
N ARG A 227 -7.97 -38.50 14.39
CA ARG A 227 -7.93 -39.85 14.96
C ARG A 227 -6.82 -40.66 14.31
#